data_AF-A0A8D0RQ45-F1
#
_entry.id   AF-A0A8D0RQ45-F1
#
_cell.length_a   1.000
_cell.length_b   1.000
_cell.length_c   1.000
_cell.angle_alpha   90.00
_cell.angle_beta   90.00
_cell.angle_gamma   90.00
#
_symmetry.space_group_name_H-M   'P 1'
#
loop_
_entity.id
_entity.type
_entity.pdbx_description
1 polymer ?
#
loop_
_entity_poly.entity_id
_entity_poly.type
_entity_poly.pdbx_seq_one_letter_code
_entity_poly.pdbx_strand_id
1 'polypeptide(L)'
;MGRGLPPREEPGATSLFSRLPPLASAFRRLSFCSPAGFSVSRGAEARAGMLPRRRRARVGPPEAAPSSAARFPGVAIYLAEPRMGRSRRAFLTRLALSKGFRVLDAYSPEVTHVVMEGTSAEEAISWQEHRTPSLPPGCSHPALLDVSWFTESMAAGQPVPVERRHRLEVAVPREELPSPVWMLPYACQRPTPLTHHNASLSEALETLAEAADFDGSKGRHVSFCRAASVLKALPSPVTALSQLQGLPHFGEHSRRVIQELLEHGVCEEVERVRLSERYQTMKLFTQIFGVGVRTADQWYQEGLRTLDDLREQPQRLTKQQKAGLQHYQDLSALILRSEVEALQQVVEAAVGQVLPGATVTLAGGFRR
;
A
#
# COMPACT_ATOMS: atom_id res chain seq x y z
N MET A 1 -32.01 -42.42 69.74
CA MET A 1 -32.10 -42.53 68.27
C MET A 1 -33.29 -41.70 67.80
N GLY A 2 -33.25 -40.76 66.88
CA GLY A 2 -32.23 -39.87 66.33
C GLY A 2 -32.99 -38.59 65.96
N ARG A 3 -32.48 -37.42 66.33
CA ARG A 3 -33.08 -36.11 66.01
C ARG A 3 -32.77 -35.78 64.55
N GLY A 4 -33.78 -35.63 63.71
CA GLY A 4 -33.67 -35.15 62.33
C GLY A 4 -33.76 -33.62 62.30
N LEU A 5 -32.65 -32.98 61.91
CA LEU A 5 -32.49 -31.54 61.71
C LEU A 5 -33.29 -31.05 60.49
N PRO A 6 -33.81 -29.80 60.50
CA PRO A 6 -34.36 -29.16 59.31
C PRO A 6 -33.24 -28.77 58.32
N PRO A 7 -33.53 -28.72 57.01
CA PRO A 7 -32.56 -28.30 56.01
C PRO A 7 -32.21 -26.81 56.17
N ARG A 8 -30.91 -26.52 56.10
CA ARG A 8 -30.30 -25.20 56.22
C ARG A 8 -30.64 -24.33 55.01
N GLU A 9 -31.07 -23.10 55.28
CA GLU A 9 -31.06 -21.99 54.34
C GLU A 9 -29.60 -21.64 53.99
N GLU A 10 -29.31 -21.54 52.69
CA GLU A 10 -28.05 -20.95 52.20
C GLU A 10 -28.13 -19.42 52.24
N PRO A 11 -27.15 -18.72 52.85
CA PRO A 11 -27.13 -17.27 52.87
C PRO A 11 -26.61 -16.70 51.54
N GLY A 12 -27.29 -15.65 51.09
CA GLY A 12 -27.17 -15.04 49.78
C GLY A 12 -25.79 -14.52 49.38
N ALA A 13 -25.54 -14.59 48.07
CA ALA A 13 -24.52 -13.84 47.37
C ALA A 13 -24.75 -12.34 47.58
N THR A 14 -24.08 -11.80 48.59
CA THR A 14 -24.12 -10.36 48.90
C THR A 14 -23.05 -9.70 48.03
N SER A 15 -23.49 -8.98 47.00
CA SER A 15 -22.62 -8.22 46.10
C SER A 15 -21.82 -7.18 46.90
N LEU A 16 -20.50 -7.27 46.85
CA LEU A 16 -19.55 -6.37 47.54
C LEU A 16 -19.42 -4.98 46.88
N PHE A 17 -20.46 -4.49 46.19
CA PHE A 17 -20.50 -3.13 45.65
C PHE A 17 -21.30 -2.20 46.56
N SER A 18 -20.86 -2.09 47.81
CA SER A 18 -21.28 -1.01 48.70
C SER A 18 -20.08 -0.59 49.53
N ARG A 19 -19.20 0.26 48.96
CA ARG A 19 -18.30 1.23 49.63
C ARG A 19 -17.20 1.67 48.67
N LEU A 20 -17.46 2.72 47.88
CA LEU A 20 -16.40 3.56 47.29
C LEU A 20 -16.75 5.04 47.59
N PRO A 21 -15.84 5.83 48.17
CA PRO A 21 -16.03 7.27 48.37
C PRO A 21 -15.65 8.08 47.10
N PRO A 22 -16.13 9.32 46.95
CA PRO A 22 -15.99 10.11 45.72
C PRO A 22 -14.61 10.78 45.60
N LEU A 23 -14.03 10.75 44.39
CA LEU A 23 -12.80 11.45 44.02
C LEU A 23 -13.11 12.82 43.41
N ALA A 24 -12.61 13.88 44.04
CA ALA A 24 -12.69 15.26 43.56
C ALA A 24 -11.36 15.71 42.91
N SER A 25 -11.51 16.37 41.76
CA SER A 25 -10.71 17.45 41.15
C SER A 25 -9.17 17.36 41.08
N ALA A 26 -8.63 17.43 39.86
CA ALA A 26 -7.56 18.37 39.48
C ALA A 26 -7.33 18.36 37.95
N PHE A 27 -7.77 19.40 37.24
CA PHE A 27 -7.31 19.73 35.89
C PHE A 27 -6.62 21.10 35.94
N ARG A 28 -5.32 21.15 35.62
CA ARG A 28 -4.59 22.40 35.37
C ARG A 28 -4.08 22.43 33.93
N ARG A 29 -4.32 23.57 33.29
CA ARG A 29 -4.00 23.94 31.91
C ARG A 29 -2.49 24.09 31.70
N LEU A 30 -2.01 23.77 30.51
CA LEU A 30 -0.70 24.20 30.00
C LEU A 30 -0.90 24.94 28.67
N SER A 31 -0.30 26.14 28.60
CA SER A 31 -0.36 27.08 27.48
C SER A 31 0.70 26.77 26.43
N PHE A 32 0.35 27.06 25.17
CA PHE A 32 1.18 27.02 23.98
C PHE A 32 2.17 28.20 23.92
N CYS A 33 3.37 27.96 23.39
CA CYS A 33 4.27 28.99 22.85
C CYS A 33 4.83 28.51 21.51
N SER A 34 4.79 29.40 20.51
CA SER A 34 5.19 29.20 19.12
C SER A 34 6.48 29.99 18.83
N PRO A 35 7.36 29.58 17.89
CA PRO A 35 8.41 30.45 17.39
C PRO A 35 8.16 30.98 15.96
N ALA A 36 8.57 32.24 15.77
CA ALA A 36 8.84 32.96 14.52
C ALA A 36 9.91 32.21 13.67
N GLY A 37 10.08 32.35 12.35
CA GLY A 37 9.89 33.47 11.43
C GLY A 37 11.23 33.65 10.69
N PHE A 38 11.31 33.31 9.40
CA PHE A 38 12.52 33.46 8.57
C PHE A 38 12.18 34.24 7.29
N SER A 39 13.00 35.25 6.98
CA SER A 39 12.90 36.07 5.77
C SER A 39 13.76 35.50 4.63
N VAL A 40 13.35 35.78 3.39
CA VAL A 40 14.06 35.43 2.15
C VAL A 40 14.29 36.71 1.36
N SER A 41 15.53 36.92 0.90
CA SER A 41 15.94 38.02 0.03
C SER A 41 16.02 37.58 -1.43
N ARG A 42 15.55 38.44 -2.34
CA ARG A 42 15.58 38.31 -3.80
C ARG A 42 16.89 38.86 -4.41
N GLY A 43 17.27 38.35 -5.58
CA GLY A 43 18.18 38.99 -6.54
C GLY A 43 18.00 38.43 -7.95
N ALA A 44 17.80 39.31 -8.94
CA ALA A 44 17.71 39.08 -10.40
C ALA A 44 19.12 38.92 -11.04
N GLU A 45 19.41 38.65 -12.32
CA GLU A 45 18.77 38.97 -13.61
C GLU A 45 19.51 38.29 -14.81
N ALA A 46 18.78 38.06 -15.92
CA ALA A 46 19.04 37.89 -17.37
C ALA A 46 20.41 37.56 -18.04
N ARG A 47 20.41 36.72 -19.11
CA ARG A 47 20.49 37.10 -20.56
C ARG A 47 20.60 35.90 -21.55
N ALA A 48 20.21 36.15 -22.80
CA ALA A 48 19.96 35.23 -23.92
C ALA A 48 21.13 35.04 -24.92
N GLY A 49 21.06 34.01 -25.79
CA GLY A 49 21.93 33.83 -26.97
C GLY A 49 21.47 32.73 -27.96
N MET A 50 21.50 33.03 -29.27
CA MET A 50 20.91 32.33 -30.42
C MET A 50 21.62 31.06 -30.95
N LEU A 51 20.86 30.23 -31.70
CA LEU A 51 21.27 29.09 -32.55
C LEU A 51 21.80 29.50 -33.94
N PRO A 52 22.45 28.56 -34.69
CA PRO A 52 22.09 28.42 -36.10
C PRO A 52 21.98 26.96 -36.64
N ARG A 53 21.14 26.83 -37.69
CA ARG A 53 20.82 25.63 -38.50
C ARG A 53 21.80 25.39 -39.67
N ARG A 54 21.92 24.15 -40.17
CA ARG A 54 22.41 23.85 -41.54
C ARG A 54 21.59 22.75 -42.26
N ARG A 55 21.67 22.81 -43.60
CA ARG A 55 20.70 22.42 -44.66
C ARG A 55 20.72 20.95 -45.11
N ARG A 56 19.60 20.50 -45.71
CA ARG A 56 19.43 19.29 -46.56
C ARG A 56 19.79 19.56 -48.03
N ALA A 57 20.24 18.52 -48.75
CA ALA A 57 20.32 18.47 -50.22
C ALA A 57 19.55 17.25 -50.77
N ARG A 58 19.01 17.37 -52.00
CA ARG A 58 18.07 16.46 -52.69
C ARG A 58 18.55 16.30 -54.13
N VAL A 59 18.57 15.07 -54.69
CA VAL A 59 18.67 14.81 -56.15
C VAL A 59 17.81 13.58 -56.51
N GLY A 60 17.17 13.63 -57.70
CA GLY A 60 16.13 12.72 -58.21
C GLY A 60 16.62 11.55 -59.13
N PRO A 61 15.68 10.81 -59.76
CA PRO A 61 15.85 9.48 -60.41
C PRO A 61 15.84 9.61 -61.96
N PRO A 62 15.61 8.57 -62.84
CA PRO A 62 15.33 7.11 -62.65
C PRO A 62 16.02 6.14 -63.67
N GLU A 63 15.86 4.81 -63.51
CA GLU A 63 15.72 3.86 -64.64
C GLU A 63 15.10 2.52 -64.19
N ALA A 64 14.51 1.76 -65.13
CA ALA A 64 13.41 0.80 -64.92
C ALA A 64 13.74 -0.69 -65.20
N ALA A 65 13.15 -1.58 -64.39
CA ALA A 65 12.76 -3.02 -64.60
C ALA A 65 13.90 -4.06 -64.88
N PRO A 66 13.79 -5.37 -64.51
CA PRO A 66 12.58 -6.20 -64.58
C PRO A 66 12.29 -7.20 -63.42
N SER A 67 11.01 -7.62 -63.37
CA SER A 67 10.45 -8.92 -62.94
C SER A 67 11.43 -9.95 -62.34
N SER A 68 11.39 -10.13 -61.01
CA SER A 68 11.88 -11.35 -60.35
C SER A 68 10.81 -11.85 -59.37
N ALA A 69 10.57 -13.16 -59.37
CA ALA A 69 9.72 -13.82 -58.39
C ALA A 69 10.17 -13.40 -56.97
N ALA A 70 9.23 -12.94 -56.14
CA ALA A 70 9.56 -12.35 -54.85
C ALA A 70 10.37 -13.33 -53.98
N ARG A 71 11.53 -12.88 -53.47
CA ARG A 71 12.43 -13.67 -52.60
C ARG A 71 11.78 -14.09 -51.29
N PHE A 72 10.68 -13.45 -50.89
CA PHE A 72 10.03 -13.64 -49.59
C PHE A 72 8.52 -13.88 -49.77
N PRO A 73 8.08 -15.11 -50.09
CA PRO A 73 6.68 -15.39 -50.42
C PRO A 73 5.71 -15.21 -49.22
N GLY A 74 6.21 -15.28 -47.98
CA GLY A 74 5.41 -15.06 -46.76
C GLY A 74 5.18 -13.59 -46.38
N VAL A 75 5.77 -12.63 -47.11
CA VAL A 75 5.69 -11.20 -46.78
C VAL A 75 5.23 -10.41 -47.99
N ALA A 76 3.98 -9.94 -47.94
CA ALA A 76 3.39 -9.05 -48.93
C ALA A 76 3.11 -7.70 -48.28
N ILE A 77 3.85 -6.68 -48.75
CA ILE A 77 3.83 -5.33 -48.19
C ILE A 77 2.83 -4.48 -48.97
N TYR A 78 1.96 -3.78 -48.24
CA TYR A 78 1.18 -2.68 -48.76
C TYR A 78 1.63 -1.37 -48.10
N LEU A 79 2.00 -0.38 -48.90
CA LEU A 79 2.42 0.94 -48.43
C LEU A 79 1.22 1.88 -48.43
N ALA A 80 0.69 2.19 -47.25
CA ALA A 80 -0.49 3.05 -47.14
C ALA A 80 -0.12 4.53 -47.36
N GLU A 81 -0.92 5.22 -48.16
CA GLU A 81 -0.69 6.62 -48.53
C GLU A 81 -1.20 7.73 -47.59
N PRO A 82 -1.81 7.54 -46.38
CA PRO A 82 -2.44 8.64 -45.64
C PRO A 82 -1.58 9.89 -45.47
N ARG A 83 -0.27 9.70 -45.20
CA ARG A 83 0.71 10.78 -44.99
C ARG A 83 2.03 10.59 -45.77
N MET A 84 2.18 9.46 -46.46
CA MET A 84 3.39 9.09 -47.21
C MET A 84 3.50 9.85 -48.55
N GLY A 85 2.39 10.04 -49.27
CA GLY A 85 2.34 10.71 -50.57
C GLY A 85 2.90 9.88 -51.75
N ARG A 86 2.37 10.09 -52.97
CA ARG A 86 2.63 9.23 -54.15
C ARG A 86 4.11 9.08 -54.51
N SER A 87 4.87 10.18 -54.48
CA SER A 87 6.31 10.17 -54.84
C SER A 87 7.15 9.34 -53.85
N ARG A 88 6.82 9.42 -52.56
CA ARG A 88 7.51 8.65 -51.51
C ARG A 88 7.13 7.18 -51.57
N ARG A 89 5.85 6.86 -51.79
CA ARG A 89 5.40 5.48 -52.04
C ARG A 89 6.16 4.87 -53.21
N ALA A 90 6.21 5.55 -54.36
CA ALA A 90 6.92 5.05 -55.54
C ALA A 90 8.43 4.84 -55.31
N PHE A 91 9.06 5.66 -54.46
CA PHE A 91 10.45 5.45 -54.05
C PHE A 91 10.60 4.19 -53.18
N LEU A 92 9.77 4.05 -52.14
CA LEU A 92 9.80 2.90 -51.23
C LEU A 92 9.45 1.59 -51.94
N THR A 93 8.47 1.60 -52.84
CA THR A 93 8.13 0.45 -53.69
C THR A 93 9.32 0.01 -54.52
N ARG A 94 10.00 0.93 -55.23
CA ARG A 94 11.21 0.59 -56.01
C ARG A 94 12.33 0.03 -55.13
N LEU A 95 12.52 0.60 -53.94
CA LEU A 95 13.52 0.13 -52.99
C LEU A 95 13.23 -1.31 -52.53
N ALA A 96 12.00 -1.60 -52.12
CA ALA A 96 11.58 -2.93 -51.70
C ALA A 96 11.68 -3.96 -52.84
N LEU A 97 11.21 -3.61 -54.05
CA LEU A 97 11.32 -4.47 -55.23
C LEU A 97 12.78 -4.77 -55.58
N SER A 98 13.67 -3.77 -55.50
CA SER A 98 15.12 -3.97 -55.74
C SER A 98 15.78 -4.93 -54.75
N LYS A 99 15.20 -5.07 -53.55
CA LYS A 99 15.64 -5.99 -52.49
C LYS A 99 14.90 -7.34 -52.50
N GLY A 100 14.01 -7.56 -53.48
CA GLY A 100 13.28 -8.81 -53.66
C GLY A 100 12.02 -8.97 -52.80
N PHE A 101 11.52 -7.89 -52.18
CA PHE A 101 10.27 -7.92 -51.44
C PHE A 101 9.06 -7.85 -52.37
N ARG A 102 7.96 -8.50 -51.99
CA ARG A 102 6.68 -8.39 -52.68
C ARG A 102 5.94 -7.15 -52.19
N VAL A 103 5.72 -6.17 -53.07
CA VAL A 103 4.92 -4.97 -52.77
C VAL A 103 3.66 -4.99 -53.62
N LEU A 104 2.50 -4.84 -52.99
CA LEU A 104 1.20 -4.81 -53.65
C LEU A 104 0.76 -3.36 -53.89
N ASP A 105 0.35 -3.07 -55.13
CA ASP A 105 -0.09 -1.72 -55.53
C ASP A 105 -1.49 -1.37 -54.99
N ALA A 106 -2.30 -2.39 -54.72
CA ALA A 106 -3.64 -2.30 -54.15
C ALA A 106 -3.73 -3.14 -52.87
N TYR A 107 -4.60 -2.71 -51.95
CA TYR A 107 -4.89 -3.47 -50.74
C TYR A 107 -5.73 -4.70 -51.10
N SER A 108 -5.27 -5.89 -50.71
CA SER A 108 -5.92 -7.16 -51.03
C SER A 108 -5.75 -8.16 -49.86
N PRO A 109 -6.49 -9.29 -49.85
CA PRO A 109 -6.38 -10.31 -48.80
C PRO A 109 -5.00 -10.96 -48.71
N GLU A 110 -4.15 -10.78 -49.73
CA GLU A 110 -2.78 -11.31 -49.74
C GLU A 110 -1.81 -10.43 -48.95
N VAL A 111 -2.20 -9.21 -48.57
CA VAL A 111 -1.38 -8.30 -47.77
C VAL A 111 -1.16 -8.90 -46.38
N THR A 112 0.11 -9.05 -45.99
CA THR A 112 0.45 -9.48 -44.63
C THR A 112 0.97 -8.34 -43.77
N HIS A 113 1.58 -7.32 -44.38
CA HIS A 113 2.17 -6.18 -43.70
C HIS A 113 1.69 -4.87 -44.34
N VAL A 114 1.03 -4.02 -43.56
CA VAL A 114 0.65 -2.66 -43.97
C VAL A 114 1.61 -1.69 -43.30
N VAL A 115 2.36 -0.93 -44.09
CA VAL A 115 3.33 0.05 -43.58
C VAL A 115 2.80 1.46 -43.79
N MET A 116 2.82 2.26 -42.73
CA MET A 116 2.39 3.67 -42.73
C MET A 116 3.53 4.56 -42.21
N GLU A 117 3.64 5.77 -42.75
CA GLU A 117 4.67 6.74 -42.35
C GLU A 117 3.99 7.91 -41.62
N GLY A 118 4.43 8.21 -40.39
CA GLY A 118 3.96 9.36 -39.61
C GLY A 118 2.46 9.32 -39.25
N THR A 119 1.88 8.13 -39.16
CA THR A 119 0.47 7.89 -38.82
C THR A 119 0.37 7.42 -37.38
N SER A 120 -0.56 7.94 -36.59
CA SER A 120 -0.77 7.46 -35.21
C SER A 120 -1.43 6.08 -35.20
N ALA A 121 -1.36 5.37 -34.08
CA ALA A 121 -2.02 4.07 -33.95
C ALA A 121 -3.55 4.15 -34.08
N GLU A 122 -4.16 5.24 -33.60
CA GLU A 122 -5.61 5.49 -33.72
C GLU A 122 -6.02 5.71 -35.18
N GLU A 123 -5.25 6.53 -35.91
CA GLU A 123 -5.45 6.74 -37.36
C GLU A 123 -5.25 5.44 -38.15
N ALA A 124 -4.28 4.62 -37.75
CA ALA A 124 -3.96 3.33 -38.36
C ALA A 124 -5.07 2.29 -38.20
N ILE A 125 -5.63 2.16 -37.00
CA ILE A 125 -6.75 1.25 -36.71
C ILE A 125 -8.01 1.72 -37.44
N SER A 126 -8.33 3.01 -37.36
CA SER A 126 -9.47 3.57 -38.09
C SER A 126 -9.34 3.34 -39.60
N TRP A 127 -8.14 3.50 -40.16
CA TRP A 127 -7.86 3.20 -41.57
C TRP A 127 -8.13 1.72 -41.92
N GLN A 128 -7.76 0.78 -41.04
CA GLN A 128 -7.98 -0.64 -41.23
C GLN A 128 -9.48 -1.01 -41.15
N GLU A 129 -10.21 -0.43 -40.19
CA GLU A 129 -11.65 -0.65 -39.99
C GLU A 129 -12.47 -0.17 -41.20
N HIS A 130 -12.17 1.02 -41.74
CA HIS A 130 -12.87 1.57 -42.91
C HIS A 130 -12.62 0.78 -44.20
N ARG A 131 -11.53 0.00 -44.28
CA ARG A 131 -11.17 -0.79 -45.46
C ARG A 131 -11.46 -2.27 -45.33
N THR A 132 -11.85 -2.72 -44.14
CA THR A 132 -12.11 -4.14 -43.84
C THR A 132 -13.43 -4.31 -43.09
N PRO A 133 -14.59 -3.93 -43.66
CA PRO A 133 -15.87 -4.28 -43.07
C PRO A 133 -16.05 -5.80 -43.19
N SER A 134 -16.00 -6.50 -42.05
CA SER A 134 -16.31 -7.94 -41.88
C SER A 134 -15.46 -8.95 -42.67
N LEU A 135 -14.37 -9.44 -42.05
CA LEU A 135 -13.76 -10.73 -42.42
C LEU A 135 -14.42 -11.87 -41.61
N PRO A 136 -14.61 -13.08 -42.19
CA PRO A 136 -15.09 -14.25 -41.46
C PRO A 136 -14.17 -14.65 -40.30
N PRO A 137 -14.67 -15.35 -39.26
CA PRO A 137 -13.86 -15.77 -38.12
C PRO A 137 -12.81 -16.80 -38.56
N GLY A 138 -11.53 -16.42 -38.56
CA GLY A 138 -10.41 -17.31 -38.91
C GLY A 138 -9.30 -16.70 -39.78
N CYS A 139 -9.48 -15.48 -40.29
CA CYS A 139 -8.44 -14.78 -41.05
C CYS A 139 -7.60 -13.86 -40.17
N SER A 140 -6.27 -14.05 -40.16
CA SER A 140 -5.34 -13.16 -39.48
C SER A 140 -5.35 -11.78 -40.14
N HIS A 141 -5.63 -10.73 -39.36
CA HIS A 141 -5.50 -9.35 -39.84
C HIS A 141 -4.04 -9.04 -40.22
N PRO A 142 -3.81 -8.24 -41.28
CA PRO A 142 -2.46 -7.81 -41.62
C PRO A 142 -1.86 -6.96 -40.48
N ALA A 143 -0.55 -7.10 -40.27
CA ALA A 143 0.15 -6.31 -39.27
C ALA A 143 0.22 -4.83 -39.69
N LEU A 144 -0.30 -3.93 -38.85
CA LEU A 144 -0.19 -2.48 -39.04
C LEU A 144 1.14 -1.99 -38.46
N LEU A 145 2.01 -1.49 -39.33
CA LEU A 145 3.39 -1.17 -38.99
C LEU A 145 3.77 0.26 -39.32
N ASP A 146 4.64 0.82 -38.49
CA ASP A 146 5.34 2.06 -38.75
C ASP A 146 6.46 1.85 -39.80
N VAL A 147 6.85 2.93 -40.47
CA VAL A 147 7.92 2.96 -41.47
C VAL A 147 9.28 2.48 -40.93
N SER A 148 9.48 2.50 -39.61
CA SER A 148 10.66 1.95 -38.93
C SER A 148 10.92 0.49 -39.32
N TRP A 149 9.91 -0.38 -39.28
CA TRP A 149 10.06 -1.79 -39.67
C TRP A 149 10.52 -1.96 -41.12
N PHE A 150 9.93 -1.15 -42.01
CA PHE A 150 10.31 -1.15 -43.42
C PHE A 150 11.77 -0.75 -43.58
N THR A 151 12.18 0.31 -42.89
CA THR A 151 13.56 0.83 -42.94
C THR A 151 14.56 -0.20 -42.42
N GLU A 152 14.26 -0.85 -41.30
CA GLU A 152 15.10 -1.92 -40.72
C GLU A 152 15.17 -3.14 -41.65
N SER A 153 14.05 -3.55 -42.25
CA SER A 153 14.01 -4.67 -43.21
C SER A 153 14.81 -4.37 -44.49
N MET A 154 14.77 -3.12 -44.98
CA MET A 154 15.57 -2.72 -46.14
C MET A 154 17.08 -2.67 -45.80
N ALA A 155 17.43 -2.25 -44.59
CA ALA A 155 18.81 -2.22 -44.10
C ALA A 155 19.38 -3.65 -43.94
N ALA A 156 18.58 -4.57 -43.39
CA ALA A 156 18.94 -5.98 -43.25
C ALA A 156 18.91 -6.77 -44.57
N GLY A 157 18.23 -6.24 -45.60
CA GLY A 157 18.05 -6.93 -46.89
C GLY A 157 17.12 -8.14 -46.84
N GLN A 158 16.39 -8.31 -45.73
CA GLN A 158 15.40 -9.37 -45.48
C GLN A 158 14.34 -8.88 -44.48
N PRO A 159 13.13 -9.45 -44.45
CA PRO A 159 12.10 -9.07 -43.47
C PRO A 159 12.59 -9.33 -42.04
N VAL A 160 12.65 -8.29 -41.20
CA VAL A 160 12.98 -8.46 -39.78
C VAL A 160 11.74 -8.91 -38.99
N PRO A 161 11.90 -9.64 -37.87
CA PRO A 161 10.78 -9.97 -37.00
C PRO A 161 10.01 -8.71 -36.56
N VAL A 162 8.68 -8.81 -36.56
CA VAL A 162 7.81 -7.70 -36.14
C VAL A 162 7.83 -7.56 -34.62
N GLU A 163 8.70 -6.68 -34.12
CA GLU A 163 8.72 -6.25 -32.71
C GLU A 163 7.62 -5.22 -32.36
N ARG A 164 7.35 -5.00 -31.06
CA ARG A 164 6.36 -4.02 -30.58
C ARG A 164 6.62 -2.59 -31.05
N ARG A 165 7.89 -2.17 -31.12
CA ARG A 165 8.27 -0.82 -31.58
C ARG A 165 7.87 -0.53 -33.02
N HIS A 166 7.66 -1.58 -33.81
CA HIS A 166 7.26 -1.50 -35.21
C HIS A 166 5.75 -1.38 -35.40
N ARG A 167 4.95 -1.72 -34.38
CA ARG A 167 3.50 -1.85 -34.54
C ARG A 167 2.80 -0.54 -34.21
N LEU A 168 1.85 -0.17 -35.05
CA LEU A 168 0.93 0.95 -34.82
C LEU A 168 -0.27 0.43 -34.02
N GLU A 169 -0.02 0.01 -32.78
CA GLU A 169 -1.05 -0.46 -31.83
C GLU A 169 -1.44 0.68 -30.88
N VAL A 170 -2.74 0.89 -30.68
CA VAL A 170 -3.23 1.81 -29.64
C VAL A 170 -2.88 1.15 -28.32
N ALA A 171 -2.27 1.89 -27.40
CA ALA A 171 -2.10 1.43 -26.04
C ALA A 171 -3.50 1.13 -25.49
N VAL A 172 -3.89 -0.13 -25.50
CA VAL A 172 -4.99 -0.63 -24.67
C VAL A 172 -4.69 -0.07 -23.28
N PRO A 173 -5.64 0.61 -22.61
CA PRO A 173 -5.45 1.00 -21.24
C PRO A 173 -4.97 -0.26 -20.52
N ARG A 174 -3.73 -0.21 -20.04
CA ARG A 174 -3.26 -1.19 -19.07
C ARG A 174 -4.40 -1.33 -18.08
N GLU A 175 -4.76 -2.56 -17.72
CA GLU A 175 -5.19 -2.79 -16.34
C GLU A 175 -4.20 -2.01 -15.49
N GLU A 176 -4.69 -0.91 -14.93
CA GLU A 176 -3.87 -0.01 -14.16
C GLU A 176 -3.16 -0.90 -13.14
N LEU A 177 -1.83 -0.91 -13.15
CA LEU A 177 -1.11 -1.05 -11.89
C LEU A 177 -1.89 -0.14 -10.93
N PRO A 178 -2.53 -0.69 -9.88
CA PRO A 178 -3.49 0.06 -9.10
C PRO A 178 -2.82 1.38 -8.76
N SER A 179 -3.46 2.48 -9.18
CA SER A 179 -2.98 3.84 -8.96
C SER A 179 -2.30 3.88 -7.60
N PRO A 180 -1.05 4.39 -7.47
CA PRO A 180 -0.31 4.31 -6.21
C PRO A 180 -1.25 4.76 -5.11
N VAL A 181 -1.59 3.84 -4.19
CA VAL A 181 -2.67 4.05 -3.22
C VAL A 181 -2.36 5.37 -2.53
N TRP A 182 -3.13 6.41 -2.84
CA TRP A 182 -2.85 7.74 -2.35
C TRP A 182 -3.19 7.75 -0.86
N MET A 183 -2.18 7.49 -0.04
CA MET A 183 -2.35 7.40 1.40
C MET A 183 -1.89 8.68 2.07
N LEU A 184 -2.83 9.37 2.71
CA LEU A 184 -2.53 10.57 3.46
C LEU A 184 -1.70 10.25 4.71
N PRO A 185 -0.69 11.09 5.05
CA PRO A 185 0.27 10.78 6.10
C PRO A 185 -0.34 10.76 7.51
N TYR A 186 -1.37 11.57 7.78
CA TYR A 186 -1.97 11.66 9.10
C TYR A 186 -3.15 10.69 9.27
N ALA A 187 -3.17 9.96 10.38
CA ALA A 187 -4.21 8.96 10.67
C ALA A 187 -5.62 9.57 10.72
N CYS A 188 -5.76 10.81 11.20
CA CYS A 188 -7.04 11.52 11.23
C CYS A 188 -7.61 11.89 9.85
N GLN A 189 -6.84 11.72 8.77
CA GLN A 189 -7.26 12.01 7.41
C GLN A 189 -7.65 10.76 6.62
N ARG A 190 -7.67 9.58 7.26
CA ARG A 190 -8.00 8.32 6.62
C ARG A 190 -8.93 7.47 7.49
N PRO A 191 -9.95 6.83 6.90
CA PRO A 191 -10.75 5.85 7.63
C PRO A 191 -9.87 4.63 7.96
N THR A 192 -9.98 4.12 9.18
CA THR A 192 -9.29 2.89 9.60
C THR A 192 -10.34 1.98 10.26
N PRO A 193 -10.91 1.01 9.52
CA PRO A 193 -11.94 0.13 10.05
C PRO A 193 -11.37 -0.80 11.13
N LEU A 194 -12.24 -1.32 12.00
CA LEU A 194 -11.85 -2.28 13.04
C LEU A 194 -11.28 -3.56 12.42
N THR A 195 -11.96 -4.10 11.41
CA THR A 195 -11.50 -5.23 10.60
C THR A 195 -10.77 -4.73 9.36
N HIS A 196 -9.55 -5.19 9.13
CA HIS A 196 -8.71 -4.75 8.02
C HIS A 196 -7.93 -5.90 7.39
N HIS A 197 -7.38 -5.68 6.20
CA HIS A 197 -6.79 -6.73 5.36
C HIS A 197 -5.38 -7.18 5.79
N ASN A 198 -4.66 -6.33 6.52
CA ASN A 198 -3.22 -6.49 6.76
C ASN A 198 -2.88 -6.85 8.22
N ALA A 199 -3.68 -7.71 8.86
CA ALA A 199 -3.53 -8.10 10.27
C ALA A 199 -2.11 -8.56 10.62
N SER A 200 -1.63 -9.64 10.01
CA SER A 200 -0.30 -10.21 10.26
C SER A 200 0.83 -9.19 10.12
N LEU A 201 0.80 -8.38 9.07
CA LEU A 201 1.79 -7.34 8.80
C LEU A 201 1.75 -6.22 9.84
N SER A 202 0.55 -5.75 10.20
CA SER A 202 0.40 -4.68 11.19
C SER A 202 0.76 -5.15 12.60
N GLU A 203 0.40 -6.37 13.00
CA GLU A 203 0.72 -6.95 14.30
C GLU A 203 2.22 -7.17 14.49
N ALA A 204 2.93 -7.53 13.42
CA ALA A 204 4.39 -7.64 13.44
C ALA A 204 5.05 -6.27 13.71
N LEU A 205 4.61 -5.21 13.02
CA LEU A 205 5.09 -3.86 13.28
C LEU A 205 4.68 -3.36 14.68
N GLU A 206 3.50 -3.72 15.17
CA GLU A 206 3.05 -3.37 16.53
C GLU A 206 3.87 -4.09 17.61
N THR A 207 4.28 -5.33 17.38
CA THR A 207 5.23 -6.06 18.23
C THR A 207 6.56 -5.31 18.34
N LEU A 208 7.11 -4.84 17.21
CA LEU A 208 8.33 -4.05 17.21
C LEU A 208 8.14 -2.65 17.83
N ALA A 209 6.94 -2.07 17.70
CA ALA A 209 6.60 -0.80 18.34
C ALA A 209 6.54 -0.92 19.86
N GLU A 210 5.93 -2.00 20.38
CA GLU A 210 5.85 -2.32 21.81
C GLU A 210 7.25 -2.57 22.39
N ALA A 211 8.07 -3.39 21.71
CA ALA A 211 9.45 -3.61 22.12
C ALA A 211 10.28 -2.31 22.13
N ALA A 212 10.13 -1.46 21.11
CA ALA A 212 10.80 -0.18 21.07
C ALA A 212 10.38 0.75 22.23
N ASP A 213 9.13 0.68 22.69
CA ASP A 213 8.67 1.42 23.87
C ASP A 213 9.31 0.88 25.15
N PHE A 214 9.40 -0.45 25.29
CA PHE A 214 10.10 -1.09 26.40
C PHE A 214 11.60 -0.72 26.47
N ASP A 215 12.23 -0.45 25.34
CA ASP A 215 13.62 0.01 25.26
C ASP A 215 13.76 1.54 25.38
N GLY A 216 12.65 2.27 25.61
CA GLY A 216 12.64 3.72 25.71
C GLY A 216 12.83 4.46 24.38
N SER A 217 12.80 3.74 23.25
CA SER A 217 12.99 4.28 21.91
C SER A 217 11.70 4.86 21.32
N LYS A 218 11.26 6.01 21.85
CA LYS A 218 10.01 6.68 21.43
C LYS A 218 9.92 6.95 19.93
N GLY A 219 11.03 7.32 19.29
CA GLY A 219 11.06 7.60 17.85
C GLY A 219 10.77 6.34 17.01
N ARG A 220 11.35 5.20 17.39
CA ARG A 220 11.09 3.91 16.74
C ARG A 220 9.66 3.45 17.00
N HIS A 221 9.19 3.53 18.24
CA HIS A 221 7.82 3.22 18.61
C HIS A 221 6.81 3.97 17.72
N VAL A 222 6.93 5.30 17.64
CA VAL A 222 6.01 6.12 16.83
C VAL A 222 6.10 5.77 15.35
N SER A 223 7.30 5.47 14.84
CA SER A 223 7.49 5.11 13.43
C SER A 223 6.79 3.80 13.08
N PHE A 224 6.96 2.76 13.90
CA PHE A 224 6.27 1.48 13.70
C PHE A 224 4.75 1.60 13.88
N CYS A 225 4.27 2.31 14.91
CA CYS A 225 2.83 2.57 15.09
C CYS A 225 2.22 3.28 13.87
N ARG A 226 2.92 4.24 13.28
CA ARG A 226 2.45 4.94 12.07
C ARG A 226 2.43 4.02 10.86
N ALA A 227 3.47 3.23 10.63
CA ALA A 227 3.52 2.26 9.54
C ALA A 227 2.42 1.19 9.68
N ALA A 228 2.21 0.64 10.87
CA ALA A 228 1.11 -0.28 11.16
C ALA A 228 -0.25 0.37 10.88
N SER A 229 -0.47 1.61 11.35
CA SER A 229 -1.72 2.36 11.09
C SER A 229 -1.99 2.60 9.59
N VAL A 230 -0.94 2.78 8.77
CA VAL A 230 -1.07 2.90 7.32
C VAL A 230 -1.56 1.57 6.72
N LEU A 231 -1.00 0.42 7.15
CA LEU A 231 -1.45 -0.91 6.69
C LEU A 231 -2.91 -1.20 7.05
N LYS A 232 -3.34 -0.81 8.25
CA LYS A 232 -4.73 -1.00 8.72
C LYS A 232 -5.74 -0.20 7.90
N ALA A 233 -5.29 0.88 7.25
CA ALA A 233 -6.13 1.75 6.43
C ALA A 233 -6.12 1.39 4.93
N LEU A 234 -5.28 0.44 4.50
CA LEU A 234 -5.24 0.02 3.10
C LEU A 234 -6.53 -0.74 2.72
N PRO A 235 -7.08 -0.52 1.51
CA PRO A 235 -8.32 -1.14 1.05
C PRO A 235 -8.16 -2.59 0.61
N SER A 236 -6.93 -3.12 0.59
CA SER A 236 -6.64 -4.47 0.14
C SER A 236 -5.44 -5.05 0.90
N PRO A 237 -5.27 -6.38 0.88
CA PRO A 237 -4.04 -7.01 1.36
C PRO A 237 -2.82 -6.53 0.56
N VAL A 238 -1.70 -6.35 1.26
CA VAL A 238 -0.38 -6.18 0.65
C VAL A 238 0.16 -7.57 0.33
N THR A 239 0.48 -7.80 -0.95
CA THR A 239 1.01 -9.06 -1.47
C THR A 239 2.38 -8.89 -2.13
N ALA A 240 2.80 -7.66 -2.40
CA ALA A 240 4.10 -7.36 -3.00
C ALA A 240 4.70 -6.08 -2.41
N LEU A 241 6.02 -6.06 -2.25
CA LEU A 241 6.73 -4.93 -1.65
C LEU A 241 6.58 -3.62 -2.45
N SER A 242 6.38 -3.72 -3.78
CA SER A 242 6.12 -2.58 -4.66
C SER A 242 4.88 -1.78 -4.26
N GLN A 243 3.88 -2.40 -3.61
CA GLN A 243 2.68 -1.71 -3.14
C GLN A 243 2.96 -0.75 -1.97
N LEU A 244 4.12 -0.86 -1.31
CA LEU A 244 4.54 0.09 -0.28
C LEU A 244 5.25 1.33 -0.86
N GLN A 245 5.47 1.37 -2.18
CA GLN A 245 6.10 2.51 -2.82
C GLN A 245 5.19 3.73 -2.73
N GLY A 246 5.73 4.86 -2.24
CA GLY A 246 4.97 6.09 -2.05
C GLY A 246 4.12 6.14 -0.78
N LEU A 247 3.96 5.03 -0.04
CA LEU A 247 3.26 5.05 1.24
C LEU A 247 4.07 5.81 2.31
N PRO A 248 3.42 6.65 3.13
CA PRO A 248 4.09 7.39 4.19
C PRO A 248 4.55 6.46 5.31
N HIS A 249 5.59 6.88 6.04
CA HIS A 249 6.13 6.19 7.24
C HIS A 249 6.82 4.83 6.99
N PHE A 250 6.91 4.38 5.74
CA PHE A 250 7.68 3.19 5.36
C PHE A 250 9.14 3.54 5.06
N GLY A 251 9.98 3.46 6.09
CA GLY A 251 11.43 3.47 5.96
C GLY A 251 12.00 2.11 5.54
N GLU A 252 13.31 2.04 5.33
CA GLU A 252 14.03 0.82 4.97
C GLU A 252 13.74 -0.35 5.93
N HIS A 253 13.76 -0.08 7.24
CA HIS A 253 13.52 -1.10 8.27
C HIS A 253 12.10 -1.68 8.18
N SER A 254 11.06 -0.83 8.17
CA SER A 254 9.68 -1.33 8.04
C SER A 254 9.48 -2.09 6.74
N ARG A 255 10.08 -1.65 5.62
CA ARG A 255 10.03 -2.37 4.34
C ARG A 255 10.68 -3.75 4.42
N ARG A 256 11.84 -3.87 5.05
CA ARG A 256 12.52 -5.17 5.27
C ARG A 256 11.63 -6.14 6.06
N VAL A 257 11.02 -5.66 7.15
CA VAL A 257 10.11 -6.49 7.97
C VAL A 257 8.92 -6.98 7.14
N ILE A 258 8.30 -6.11 6.34
CA ILE A 258 7.19 -6.52 5.47
C ILE A 258 7.67 -7.49 4.38
N GLN A 259 8.85 -7.25 3.79
CA GLN A 259 9.42 -8.15 2.78
C GLN A 259 9.60 -9.57 3.32
N GLU A 260 10.23 -9.72 4.48
CA GLU A 260 10.43 -11.04 5.11
C GLU A 260 9.10 -11.74 5.39
N LEU A 261 8.09 -11.01 5.88
CA LEU A 261 6.75 -11.56 6.14
C LEU A 261 6.05 -12.00 4.84
N LEU A 262 6.23 -11.29 3.74
CA LEU A 262 5.66 -11.67 2.44
C LEU A 262 6.38 -12.88 1.82
N GLU A 263 7.70 -12.96 1.97
CA GLU A 263 8.52 -14.02 1.36
C GLU A 263 8.49 -15.32 2.17
N HIS A 264 8.54 -15.23 3.50
CA HIS A 264 8.73 -16.37 4.40
C HIS A 264 7.55 -16.63 5.34
N GLY A 265 6.57 -15.72 5.40
CA GLY A 265 5.46 -15.77 6.36
C GLY A 265 5.84 -15.37 7.80
N VAL A 266 7.14 -15.21 8.08
CA VAL A 266 7.71 -14.85 9.39
C VAL A 266 8.84 -13.84 9.21
N CYS A 267 9.07 -13.02 10.23
CA CYS A 267 10.22 -12.11 10.29
C CYS A 267 11.08 -12.50 11.49
N GLU A 268 12.35 -12.78 11.26
CA GLU A 268 13.26 -13.30 12.29
C GLU A 268 13.42 -12.31 13.45
N GLU A 269 13.48 -11.01 13.15
CA GLU A 269 13.57 -9.96 14.17
C GLU A 269 12.34 -9.96 15.08
N VAL A 270 11.14 -10.10 14.50
CA VAL A 270 9.87 -10.12 15.25
C VAL A 270 9.80 -11.34 16.16
N GLU A 271 10.16 -12.52 15.65
CA GLU A 271 10.17 -13.74 16.43
C GLU A 271 11.22 -13.70 17.54
N ARG A 272 12.42 -13.18 17.27
CA ARG A 272 13.44 -12.96 18.30
C ARG A 272 12.95 -12.03 19.41
N VAL A 273 12.23 -10.96 19.07
CA VAL A 273 11.62 -10.07 20.06
C VAL A 273 10.59 -10.83 20.90
N ARG A 274 9.65 -11.54 20.27
CA ARG A 274 8.58 -12.30 20.95
C ARG A 274 9.13 -13.36 21.91
N LEU A 275 10.22 -14.01 21.53
CA LEU A 275 10.86 -15.06 22.33
C LEU A 275 11.84 -14.52 23.38
N SER A 276 12.16 -13.23 23.36
CA SER A 276 13.08 -12.66 24.34
C SER A 276 12.45 -12.59 25.74
N GLU A 277 13.20 -13.06 26.74
CA GLU A 277 12.81 -12.96 28.17
C GLU A 277 12.48 -11.51 28.55
N ARG A 278 13.26 -10.57 28.03
CA ARG A 278 13.08 -9.13 28.18
C ARG A 278 11.68 -8.69 27.78
N TYR A 279 11.28 -8.98 26.54
CA TYR A 279 9.98 -8.55 26.02
C TYR A 279 8.82 -9.22 26.76
N GLN A 280 8.93 -10.53 27.03
CA GLN A 280 7.90 -11.29 27.75
C GLN A 280 7.69 -10.76 29.16
N THR A 281 8.78 -10.50 29.90
CA THR A 281 8.70 -9.96 31.26
C THR A 281 8.14 -8.55 31.27
N MET A 282 8.59 -7.69 30.35
CA MET A 282 8.08 -6.33 30.24
C MET A 282 6.59 -6.30 29.89
N LYS A 283 6.16 -7.15 28.97
CA LYS A 283 4.75 -7.30 28.59
C LYS A 283 3.92 -7.79 29.77
N LEU A 284 4.40 -8.78 30.52
CA LEU A 284 3.75 -9.28 31.73
C LEU A 284 3.58 -8.16 32.77
N PHE A 285 4.65 -7.44 33.10
CA PHE A 285 4.61 -6.42 34.14
C PHE A 285 3.78 -5.19 33.74
N THR A 286 3.88 -4.74 32.50
CA THR A 286 3.12 -3.55 32.03
C THR A 286 1.62 -3.81 31.87
N GLN A 287 1.18 -5.07 31.88
CA GLN A 287 -0.25 -5.42 31.95
C GLN A 287 -0.84 -5.23 33.37
N ILE A 288 -0.01 -5.09 34.41
CA ILE A 288 -0.48 -4.87 35.77
C ILE A 288 -0.95 -3.41 35.91
N PHE A 289 -2.19 -3.21 36.35
CA PHE A 289 -2.71 -1.86 36.62
C PHE A 289 -1.84 -1.11 37.64
N GLY A 290 -1.36 0.08 37.25
CA GLY A 290 -0.44 0.90 38.05
C GLY A 290 1.04 0.63 37.79
N VAL A 291 1.38 -0.19 36.80
CA VAL A 291 2.76 -0.44 36.37
C VAL A 291 2.96 0.09 34.95
N GLY A 292 3.88 1.03 34.80
CA GLY A 292 4.32 1.52 33.49
C GLY A 292 5.71 1.00 33.13
N VAL A 293 6.16 1.31 31.91
CA VAL A 293 7.47 0.86 31.36
C VAL A 293 8.64 1.11 32.31
N ARG A 294 8.72 2.28 32.95
CA ARG A 294 9.82 2.59 33.88
C ARG A 294 9.87 1.65 35.08
N THR A 295 8.72 1.36 35.68
CA THR A 295 8.64 0.47 36.84
C THR A 295 8.91 -0.97 36.44
N ALA A 296 8.34 -1.42 35.32
CA ALA A 296 8.60 -2.75 34.77
C ALA A 296 10.09 -2.94 34.42
N ASP A 297 10.73 -1.93 33.83
CA ASP A 297 12.16 -1.96 33.51
C ASP A 297 13.01 -2.06 34.78
N GLN A 298 12.71 -1.25 35.78
CA GLN A 298 13.40 -1.33 37.07
C GLN A 298 13.29 -2.75 37.68
N TRP A 299 12.09 -3.33 37.73
CA TRP A 299 11.90 -4.68 38.24
C TRP A 299 12.64 -5.74 37.43
N TYR A 300 12.68 -5.58 36.11
CA TYR A 300 13.47 -6.45 35.24
C TYR A 300 14.98 -6.36 35.56
N GLN A 301 15.53 -5.16 35.73
CA GLN A 301 16.94 -4.97 36.08
C GLN A 301 17.29 -5.53 37.47
N GLU A 302 16.32 -5.56 38.38
CA GLU A 302 16.45 -6.17 39.71
C GLU A 302 16.32 -7.71 39.69
N GLY A 303 16.08 -8.31 38.53
CA GLY A 303 16.01 -9.76 38.36
C GLY A 303 14.61 -10.36 38.50
N LEU A 304 13.56 -9.55 38.67
CA LEU A 304 12.19 -10.05 38.75
C LEU A 304 11.68 -10.42 37.36
N ARG A 305 10.98 -11.56 37.26
CA ARG A 305 10.46 -12.15 36.02
C ARG A 305 9.00 -12.56 36.10
N THR A 306 8.49 -12.85 37.29
CA THR A 306 7.15 -13.41 37.48
C THR A 306 6.26 -12.51 38.33
N LEU A 307 4.94 -12.75 38.30
CA LEU A 307 4.00 -12.07 39.20
C LEU A 307 4.21 -12.49 40.66
N ASP A 308 4.70 -13.70 40.92
CA ASP A 308 4.96 -14.19 42.27
C ASP A 308 6.14 -13.48 42.92
N ASP A 309 7.19 -13.17 42.15
CA ASP A 309 8.32 -12.35 42.60
C ASP A 309 7.84 -11.00 43.17
N LEU A 310 6.79 -10.43 42.57
CA LEU A 310 6.18 -9.17 43.03
C LEU A 310 5.29 -9.38 44.26
N ARG A 311 4.56 -10.51 44.34
CA ARG A 311 3.72 -10.86 45.49
C ARG A 311 4.52 -11.15 46.74
N GLU A 312 5.74 -11.65 46.60
CA GLU A 312 6.68 -11.88 47.69
C GLU A 312 7.28 -10.58 48.27
N GLN A 313 7.16 -9.46 47.54
CA GLN A 313 7.71 -8.16 47.94
C GLN A 313 6.63 -7.06 48.07
N PRO A 314 5.52 -7.28 48.79
CA PRO A 314 4.36 -6.39 48.80
C PRO A 314 4.66 -5.01 49.40
N GLN A 315 5.68 -4.87 50.22
CA GLN A 315 6.15 -3.61 50.79
C GLN A 315 6.64 -2.61 49.72
N ARG A 316 7.07 -3.10 48.55
CA ARG A 316 7.60 -2.27 47.46
C ARG A 316 6.51 -1.71 46.56
N LEU A 317 5.30 -2.26 46.65
CA LEU A 317 4.20 -1.96 45.75
C LEU A 317 3.37 -0.77 46.24
N THR A 318 3.01 0.11 45.32
CA THR A 318 2.03 1.16 45.60
C THR A 318 0.64 0.57 45.82
N LYS A 319 -0.28 1.33 46.43
CA LYS A 319 -1.68 0.89 46.61
C LYS A 319 -2.33 0.48 45.28
N GLN A 320 -2.03 1.22 44.21
CA GLN A 320 -2.54 0.94 42.87
C GLN A 320 -2.01 -0.40 42.33
N GLN A 321 -0.70 -0.64 42.47
CA GLN A 321 -0.05 -1.88 42.02
C GLN A 321 -0.53 -3.10 42.81
N LYS A 322 -0.77 -2.94 44.12
CA LYS A 322 -1.37 -4.00 44.95
C LYS A 322 -2.75 -4.40 44.43
N ALA A 323 -3.62 -3.43 44.14
CA ALA A 323 -4.93 -3.69 43.56
C ALA A 323 -4.80 -4.33 42.16
N GLY A 324 -3.86 -3.84 41.34
CA GLY A 324 -3.58 -4.40 40.02
C GLY A 324 -3.12 -5.86 40.05
N LEU A 325 -2.26 -6.24 41.01
CA LEU A 325 -1.84 -7.63 41.19
C LEU A 325 -2.94 -8.51 41.79
N GLN A 326 -3.70 -7.97 42.75
CA GLN A 326 -4.79 -8.70 43.41
C GLN A 326 -5.89 -9.08 42.41
N HIS A 327 -6.24 -8.18 41.49
CA HIS A 327 -7.28 -8.37 40.49
C HIS A 327 -6.72 -8.65 39.08
N TYR A 328 -5.47 -9.10 38.98
CA TYR A 328 -4.78 -9.24 37.68
C TYR A 328 -5.54 -10.13 36.70
N GLN A 329 -6.10 -11.25 37.17
CA GLN A 329 -6.84 -12.18 36.32
C GLN A 329 -8.10 -11.53 35.72
N ASP A 330 -8.92 -10.90 36.56
CA ASP A 330 -10.15 -10.22 36.13
C ASP A 330 -9.84 -9.04 35.20
N LEU A 331 -8.80 -8.26 35.50
CA LEU A 331 -8.39 -7.11 34.69
C LEU A 331 -7.73 -7.52 33.36
N SER A 332 -7.22 -8.75 33.27
CA SER A 332 -6.67 -9.32 32.03
C SER A 332 -7.74 -9.94 31.14
N ALA A 333 -8.93 -10.22 31.68
CA ALA A 333 -10.05 -10.73 30.90
C ALA A 333 -10.62 -9.65 29.97
N LEU A 334 -11.02 -10.04 28.76
CA LEU A 334 -11.69 -9.13 27.84
C LEU A 334 -13.08 -8.78 28.37
N ILE A 335 -13.37 -7.48 28.46
CA ILE A 335 -14.70 -6.99 28.83
C ILE A 335 -15.64 -7.14 27.62
N LEU A 336 -16.78 -7.79 27.83
CA LEU A 336 -17.82 -7.97 26.84
C LEU A 336 -18.75 -6.77 26.77
N ARG A 337 -19.45 -6.62 25.63
CA ARG A 337 -20.40 -5.52 25.43
C ARG A 337 -21.51 -5.50 26.50
N SER A 338 -22.01 -6.67 26.89
CA SER A 338 -23.03 -6.83 27.94
C SER A 338 -22.55 -6.32 29.31
N GLU A 339 -21.27 -6.53 29.64
CA GLU A 339 -20.69 -6.06 30.89
C GLU A 339 -20.54 -4.53 30.89
N VAL A 340 -20.16 -3.95 29.75
CA VAL A 340 -20.11 -2.49 29.57
C VAL A 340 -21.49 -1.86 29.73
N GLU A 341 -22.53 -2.48 29.16
CA GLU A 341 -23.91 -1.99 29.27
C GLU A 341 -24.42 -2.07 30.71
N ALA A 342 -24.10 -3.15 31.44
CA ALA A 342 -24.40 -3.26 32.87
C ALA A 342 -23.67 -2.18 33.70
N LEU A 343 -22.39 -1.94 33.42
CA LEU A 343 -21.62 -0.87 34.08
C LEU A 343 -22.19 0.51 33.77
N GLN A 344 -22.61 0.75 32.53
CA GLN A 344 -23.22 2.02 32.13
C GLN A 344 -24.50 2.29 32.93
N GLN A 345 -25.36 1.29 33.12
CA GLN A 345 -26.59 1.43 33.93
C GLN A 345 -26.28 1.81 35.38
N VAL A 346 -25.27 1.19 36.00
CA VAL A 346 -24.83 1.51 37.36
C VAL A 346 -24.34 2.95 37.46
N VAL A 347 -23.54 3.39 36.48
CA VAL A 347 -23.01 4.77 36.44
C VAL A 347 -24.13 5.78 36.19
N GLU A 348 -25.05 5.52 35.26
CA GLU A 348 -26.20 6.36 34.99
C GLU A 348 -27.08 6.54 36.22
N ALA A 349 -27.40 5.45 36.92
CA ALA A 349 -28.17 5.51 38.16
C ALA A 349 -27.47 6.34 39.24
N ALA A 350 -26.17 6.14 39.46
CA ALA A 350 -25.40 6.88 40.44
C ALA A 350 -25.28 8.37 40.09
N VAL A 351 -25.00 8.69 38.83
CA VAL A 351 -24.91 10.08 38.33
C VAL A 351 -26.25 10.79 38.45
N GLY A 352 -27.35 10.12 38.07
CA GLY A 352 -28.70 10.68 38.17
C GLY A 352 -29.12 11.00 39.61
N GLN A 353 -28.65 10.24 40.60
CA GLN A 353 -28.87 10.53 42.02
C GLN A 353 -28.11 11.77 42.50
N VAL A 354 -26.91 12.01 41.97
CA VAL A 354 -26.06 13.13 42.36
C VAL A 354 -26.45 14.42 41.64
N LEU A 355 -26.73 14.34 40.34
CA LEU A 355 -27.08 15.48 39.49
C LEU A 355 -28.21 15.11 38.52
N PRO A 356 -29.47 15.36 38.90
CA PRO A 356 -30.61 15.15 38.01
C PRO A 356 -30.46 15.95 36.71
N GLY A 357 -30.64 15.27 35.58
CA GLY A 357 -30.49 15.86 34.24
C GLY A 357 -29.10 15.73 33.61
N ALA A 358 -28.10 15.20 34.34
CA ALA A 358 -26.82 14.85 33.75
C ALA A 358 -26.94 13.65 32.79
N THR A 359 -26.09 13.62 31.76
CA THR A 359 -26.04 12.53 30.77
C THR A 359 -24.74 11.75 30.88
N VAL A 360 -24.82 10.44 30.73
CA VAL A 360 -23.67 9.55 30.62
C VAL A 360 -23.56 9.07 29.17
N THR A 361 -22.34 8.96 28.65
CA THR A 361 -22.12 8.51 27.27
C THR A 361 -20.91 7.59 27.21
N LEU A 362 -21.12 6.39 26.67
CA LEU A 362 -20.06 5.42 26.44
C LEU A 362 -19.02 5.96 25.44
N ALA A 363 -17.74 5.81 25.77
CA ALA A 363 -16.60 6.29 24.99
C ALA A 363 -15.55 5.18 24.74
N GLY A 364 -14.32 5.56 24.38
CA GLY A 364 -13.21 4.61 24.25
C GLY A 364 -13.35 3.62 23.09
N GLY A 365 -12.85 2.40 23.29
CA GLY A 365 -12.89 1.34 22.29
C GLY A 365 -14.29 0.94 21.85
N PHE A 366 -15.22 0.81 22.80
CA PHE A 366 -16.61 0.39 22.55
C PHE A 366 -17.46 1.40 21.77
N ARG A 367 -17.02 2.66 21.65
CA ARG A 367 -17.67 3.67 20.81
C ARG A 367 -17.18 3.62 19.36
N ARG A 368 -15.98 3.09 19.12
CA ARG A 368 -15.46 2.84 17.77
C ARG A 368 -16.03 1.54 17.24
#